data_AF-A0A9D2DEQ7-F1
#
_entry.id   AF-A0A9D2DEQ7-F1
#
_cell.length_a   1.000
_cell.length_b   1.000
_cell.length_c   1.000
_cell.angle_alpha   90.00
_cell.angle_beta   90.00
_cell.angle_gamma   90.00
#
_symmetry.space_group_name_H-M   'P 1'
#
loop_
_entity.id
_entity.type
_entity.pdbx_description
1 polymer ?
#
loop_
_entity_poly.entity_id
_entity_poly.type
_entity_poly.pdbx_seq_one_letter_code
_entity_poly.pdbx_strand_id
1 'polypeptide(L)'
;MEPLERILFDTLAHGRRVTLPGVGTLAVERVAASFVSGRSLRPPYYKVVFVPQEDAAGRSLGEEPGYVAWLKGTEREQGVRDFGPAGILRDGTFEMTPALAERLNPQGTDPVPLHPASRAGRVVAVVAGVLVVAVAVIWWGSRSGDVDVREVRAPQTVAAEARPVDDGAATAVRVAEQEAATPADTLSSASPAAVLPEAEPAAGPLFHVVVGVFSEEVNADKLIAADPLGIGTAGYRKVPFRNSQLLVSAFASTDRAAADSCRRVLSRRNGELWVYEQR
;
A
#
# COMPACT_ATOMS: atom_id res chain seq x y z
N MET A 1 -24.22 -30.44 21.41
CA MET A 1 -23.53 -29.13 21.42
C MET A 1 -24.09 -28.37 22.59
N GLU A 2 -23.25 -28.07 23.57
CA GLU A 2 -23.68 -27.35 24.77
C GLU A 2 -24.12 -25.91 24.40
N PRO A 3 -25.06 -25.29 25.14
CA PRO A 3 -25.53 -23.93 24.83
C PRO A 3 -24.39 -22.90 24.76
N LEU A 4 -23.43 -22.98 25.69
CA LEU A 4 -22.28 -22.07 25.75
C LEU A 4 -21.30 -22.28 24.59
N GLU A 5 -21.07 -23.52 24.16
CA GLU A 5 -20.24 -23.81 22.98
C GLU A 5 -20.84 -23.18 21.73
N ARG A 6 -22.17 -23.25 21.59
CA ARG A 6 -22.88 -22.62 20.47
C ARG A 6 -22.74 -21.09 20.51
N ILE A 7 -22.95 -20.48 21.68
CA ILE A 7 -22.81 -19.03 21.83
C ILE A 7 -21.37 -18.58 21.53
N LEU A 8 -20.38 -19.32 22.02
CA LEU A 8 -18.97 -19.06 21.76
C LEU A 8 -18.66 -19.17 20.26
N PHE A 9 -19.06 -20.28 19.65
CA PHE A 9 -18.88 -20.54 18.22
C PHE A 9 -19.52 -19.45 17.37
N ASP A 10 -20.79 -19.12 17.63
CA ASP A 10 -21.50 -18.09 16.88
C ASP A 10 -20.85 -16.72 17.08
N THR A 11 -20.44 -16.37 18.30
CA THR A 11 -19.80 -15.07 18.56
C THR A 11 -18.49 -14.93 17.78
N LEU A 12 -17.64 -15.98 17.81
CA LEU A 12 -16.40 -16.01 17.04
C LEU A 12 -16.63 -16.07 15.53
N ALA A 13 -17.62 -16.82 15.07
CA ALA A 13 -17.98 -16.92 13.66
C ALA A 13 -18.43 -15.57 13.06
N HIS A 14 -19.01 -14.69 13.89
CA HIS A 14 -19.35 -13.31 13.50
C HIS A 14 -18.15 -12.34 13.56
N GLY A 15 -16.93 -12.82 13.81
CA GLY A 15 -15.75 -11.95 13.93
C GLY A 15 -15.72 -11.13 15.22
N ARG A 16 -16.54 -11.45 16.22
CA ARG A 16 -16.63 -10.70 17.47
C ARG A 16 -15.68 -11.26 18.53
N ARG A 17 -15.29 -10.39 19.45
CA ARG A 17 -14.47 -10.75 20.62
C ARG A 17 -15.36 -11.33 21.72
N VAL A 18 -14.82 -12.28 22.45
CA VAL A 18 -15.51 -12.98 23.53
C VAL A 18 -14.58 -13.12 24.73
N THR A 19 -15.09 -12.74 25.89
CA THR A 19 -14.35 -12.75 27.16
C THR A 19 -14.84 -13.92 28.00
N LEU A 20 -13.88 -14.73 28.46
CA LEU A 20 -14.08 -15.92 29.27
C LEU A 20 -13.52 -15.61 30.67
N PRO A 21 -14.36 -15.24 31.65
CA PRO A 21 -13.90 -14.88 32.98
C PRO A 21 -13.08 -16.00 33.66
N GLY A 22 -11.90 -15.65 34.19
CA GLY A 22 -10.95 -16.61 34.76
C GLY A 22 -10.09 -17.37 33.72
N VAL A 23 -10.25 -17.06 32.44
CA VAL A 23 -9.42 -17.60 31.34
C VAL A 23 -8.73 -16.49 30.56
N GLY A 24 -9.49 -15.50 30.09
CA GLY A 24 -9.00 -14.43 29.22
C GLY A 24 -9.98 -14.13 28.08
N THR A 25 -9.52 -13.41 27.06
CA THR A 25 -10.34 -13.01 25.90
C THR A 25 -9.86 -13.70 24.63
N LEU A 26 -10.81 -14.24 23.86
CA LEU A 26 -10.59 -14.70 22.49
C LEU A 26 -11.02 -13.59 21.54
N ALA A 27 -10.09 -13.13 20.72
CA ALA A 27 -10.31 -12.07 19.75
C ALA A 27 -10.06 -12.57 18.33
N VAL A 28 -10.96 -12.24 17.42
CA VAL A 28 -10.73 -12.48 15.99
C VAL A 28 -9.84 -11.38 15.45
N GLU A 29 -8.68 -11.76 14.92
CA GLU A 29 -7.70 -10.88 14.29
C GLU A 29 -7.67 -11.13 12.78
N ARG A 30 -7.70 -10.04 11.99
CA ARG A 30 -7.53 -10.11 10.55
C ARG A 30 -6.04 -10.09 10.21
N VAL A 31 -5.56 -11.16 9.59
CA VAL A 31 -4.23 -11.22 8.98
C VAL A 31 -4.31 -10.66 7.57
N ALA A 32 -3.46 -9.67 7.27
CA ALA A 32 -3.39 -9.08 5.94
C ALA A 32 -2.89 -10.08 4.90
N ALA A 33 -3.20 -9.82 3.63
CA ALA A 33 -2.68 -10.63 2.53
C ALA A 33 -1.15 -10.60 2.53
N SER A 34 -0.52 -11.77 2.36
CA SER A 34 0.94 -11.89 2.37
C SER A 34 1.41 -12.72 1.18
N PHE A 35 2.45 -12.27 0.50
CA PHE A 35 3.13 -13.07 -0.52
C PHE A 35 4.00 -14.13 0.16
N VAL A 36 3.71 -15.42 -0.05
CA VAL A 36 4.45 -16.54 0.57
C VAL A 36 5.75 -16.82 -0.18
N SER A 37 5.69 -16.71 -1.49
CA SER A 37 6.78 -16.72 -2.46
C SER A 37 6.29 -15.80 -3.56
N GLY A 38 7.09 -14.93 -4.20
CA GLY A 38 6.62 -13.80 -5.03
C GLY A 38 5.67 -14.10 -6.22
N ARG A 39 5.15 -15.32 -6.32
CA ARG A 39 4.18 -15.87 -7.27
C ARG A 39 2.95 -16.53 -6.61
N SER A 40 2.88 -16.54 -5.28
CA SER A 40 1.80 -17.13 -4.49
C SER A 40 1.35 -16.15 -3.42
N LEU A 41 0.11 -15.71 -3.55
CA LEU A 41 -0.52 -14.75 -2.64
C LEU A 41 -1.40 -15.52 -1.66
N ARG A 42 -1.10 -15.41 -0.37
CA ARG A 42 -2.06 -15.83 0.65
C ARG A 42 -3.11 -14.73 0.79
N PRO A 43 -4.41 -15.03 0.58
CA PRO A 43 -5.47 -14.05 0.76
C PRO A 43 -5.55 -13.61 2.22
N PRO A 44 -6.14 -12.43 2.50
CA PRO A 44 -6.36 -12.00 3.87
C PRO A 44 -7.31 -12.97 4.57
N TYR A 45 -6.96 -13.42 5.76
CA TYR A 45 -7.74 -14.39 6.53
C TYR A 45 -7.85 -13.96 7.99
N TYR A 46 -8.86 -14.46 8.67
CA TYR A 46 -9.10 -14.27 10.09
C TYR A 46 -8.52 -15.44 10.89
N LYS A 47 -7.83 -15.13 11.99
CA LYS A 47 -7.41 -16.10 13.00
C LYS A 47 -8.00 -15.70 14.35
N VAL A 48 -8.15 -16.65 15.26
CA VAL A 48 -8.52 -16.35 16.64
C VAL A 48 -7.24 -16.28 17.47
N VAL A 49 -7.08 -15.20 18.23
CA VAL A 49 -5.97 -14.97 19.14
C VAL A 49 -6.49 -14.98 20.56
N PHE A 50 -5.76 -15.66 21.43
CA PHE A 50 -6.03 -15.67 22.85
C PHE A 50 -5.19 -14.59 23.55
N VAL A 51 -5.86 -13.83 24.41
CA VAL A 51 -5.25 -12.83 25.28
C VAL A 51 -5.58 -13.24 26.71
N PRO A 52 -4.59 -13.50 27.59
CA PRO A 52 -4.83 -13.96 28.96
C PRO A 52 -5.43 -12.87 29.88
N GLN A 53 -5.67 -11.67 29.35
CA GLN A 53 -6.33 -10.57 30.04
C GLN A 53 -7.80 -10.50 29.63
N GLU A 54 -8.66 -10.22 30.60
CA GLU A 54 -10.07 -9.96 30.35
C GLU A 54 -10.25 -8.57 29.71
N ASP A 55 -10.88 -8.55 28.54
CA ASP A 55 -11.28 -7.33 27.84
C ASP A 55 -12.78 -7.08 28.02
N ALA A 56 -13.14 -5.94 28.60
CA ALA A 56 -14.52 -5.53 28.79
C ALA A 56 -15.24 -5.18 27.46
N ALA A 57 -14.51 -4.99 26.36
CA ALA A 57 -15.10 -4.73 25.05
C ALA A 57 -15.68 -5.98 24.37
N GLY A 58 -15.31 -7.18 24.84
CA GLY A 58 -15.82 -8.45 24.34
C GLY A 58 -17.14 -8.86 24.99
N ARG A 59 -17.90 -9.73 24.31
CA ARG A 59 -19.08 -10.36 24.93
C ARG A 59 -18.61 -11.27 26.07
N SER A 60 -19.05 -11.03 27.30
CA SER A 60 -18.75 -11.89 28.44
C SER A 60 -19.58 -13.17 28.40
N LEU A 61 -18.93 -14.34 28.52
CA LEU A 61 -19.62 -15.62 28.68
C LEU A 61 -19.95 -15.95 30.15
N GLY A 62 -19.37 -15.22 31.11
CA GLY A 62 -19.59 -15.49 32.53
C GLY A 62 -21.00 -15.16 33.03
N GLU A 63 -21.76 -14.38 32.27
CA GLU A 63 -23.16 -14.05 32.55
C GLU A 63 -24.10 -15.19 32.12
N GLU A 64 -23.62 -16.13 31.29
CA GLU A 64 -24.44 -17.23 30.79
C GLU A 64 -24.63 -18.31 31.88
N PRO A 65 -25.85 -18.86 32.02
CA PRO A 65 -26.14 -19.84 33.04
C PRO A 65 -25.33 -21.12 32.83
N GLY A 66 -24.70 -21.61 33.90
CA GLY A 66 -23.89 -22.83 33.85
C GLY A 66 -22.45 -22.63 33.38
N TYR A 67 -21.99 -21.38 33.18
CA TYR A 67 -20.61 -21.07 32.77
C TYR A 67 -19.54 -21.78 33.60
N VAL A 68 -19.62 -21.72 34.93
CA VAL A 68 -18.60 -22.31 35.81
C VAL A 68 -18.54 -23.83 35.68
N ALA A 69 -19.68 -24.49 35.50
CA ALA A 69 -19.74 -25.95 35.33
C ALA A 69 -19.21 -26.36 33.94
N TRP A 70 -19.63 -25.64 32.90
CA TRP A 70 -19.14 -25.83 31.55
C TRP A 70 -17.62 -25.60 31.46
N LEU A 71 -17.11 -24.52 32.05
CA LEU A 71 -15.69 -24.18 32.03
C LEU A 71 -14.83 -25.29 32.66
N LYS A 72 -15.28 -25.87 33.78
CA LYS A 72 -14.60 -27.04 34.37
C LYS A 72 -14.59 -28.25 33.44
N GLY A 73 -15.64 -28.44 32.64
CA GLY A 73 -15.72 -29.50 31.64
C GLY A 73 -14.82 -29.29 30.43
N THR A 74 -14.36 -28.06 30.16
CA THR A 74 -13.42 -27.77 29.06
C THR A 74 -11.97 -28.12 29.39
N GLU A 75 -11.63 -28.25 30.67
CA GLU A 75 -10.27 -28.56 31.12
C GLU A 75 -9.97 -30.05 30.90
N ARG A 76 -8.93 -30.35 30.10
CA ARG A 76 -8.49 -31.72 29.86
C ARG A 76 -7.19 -32.03 30.60
N GLU A 77 -6.09 -31.57 30.03
CA GLU A 77 -4.74 -31.76 30.56
C GLU A 77 -4.18 -30.40 30.98
N GLN A 78 -3.11 -30.37 31.77
CA GLN A 78 -2.52 -29.12 32.23
C GLN A 78 -2.18 -28.22 31.04
N GLY A 79 -2.81 -27.05 30.97
CA GLY A 79 -2.61 -26.08 29.90
C GLY A 79 -3.43 -26.32 28.61
N VAL A 80 -4.29 -27.34 28.57
CA VAL A 80 -5.14 -27.65 27.41
C VAL A 80 -6.62 -27.54 27.78
N ARG A 81 -7.34 -26.63 27.12
CA ARG A 81 -8.79 -26.49 27.22
C ARG A 81 -9.46 -26.72 25.87
N ASP A 82 -10.46 -27.60 25.83
CA ASP A 82 -11.25 -27.87 24.64
C ASP A 82 -12.61 -27.18 24.73
N PHE A 83 -12.89 -26.28 23.79
CA PHE A 83 -14.15 -25.57 23.65
C PHE A 83 -15.07 -26.17 22.57
N GLY A 84 -14.83 -27.44 22.24
CA GLY A 84 -15.56 -28.26 21.28
C GLY A 84 -15.49 -27.70 19.85
N PRO A 85 -16.62 -27.26 19.29
CA PRO A 85 -16.69 -26.81 17.90
C PRO A 85 -15.92 -25.51 17.63
N ALA A 86 -15.62 -24.71 18.67
CA ALA A 86 -14.84 -23.49 18.51
C ALA A 86 -13.34 -23.75 18.31
N GLY A 87 -12.78 -24.69 19.06
CA GLY A 87 -11.34 -24.96 19.02
C GLY A 87 -10.76 -25.37 20.37
N ILE A 88 -9.45 -25.58 20.37
CA ILE A 88 -8.68 -26.01 21.53
C ILE A 88 -7.68 -24.91 21.87
N LEU A 89 -7.67 -24.48 23.13
CA LEU A 89 -6.63 -23.61 23.67
C LEU A 89 -5.53 -24.48 24.28
N ARG A 90 -4.33 -24.41 23.71
CA ARG A 90 -3.14 -25.14 24.18
C ARG A 90 -2.01 -24.14 24.42
N ASP A 91 -1.50 -24.09 25.64
CA ASP A 91 -0.33 -23.27 26.01
C ASP A 91 -0.47 -21.78 25.61
N GLY A 92 -1.69 -21.23 25.74
CA GLY A 92 -1.99 -19.84 25.35
C GLY A 92 -2.17 -19.60 23.85
N THR A 93 -2.11 -20.65 23.03
CA THR A 93 -2.42 -20.61 21.59
C THR A 93 -3.77 -21.24 21.33
N PHE A 94 -4.66 -20.51 20.66
CA PHE A 94 -5.98 -21.02 20.29
C PHE A 94 -5.94 -21.64 18.90
N GLU A 95 -6.12 -22.95 18.82
CA GLU A 95 -6.27 -23.71 17.59
C GLU A 95 -7.75 -23.85 17.25
N MET A 96 -8.17 -23.12 16.22
CA MET A 96 -9.55 -23.14 15.75
C MET A 96 -9.85 -24.42 14.96
N THR A 97 -11.02 -25.01 15.24
CA THR A 97 -11.53 -26.20 14.53
C THR A 97 -11.77 -25.88 13.05
N PRO A 98 -11.62 -26.86 12.11
CA PRO A 98 -11.88 -26.63 10.68
C PRO A 98 -13.25 -26.00 10.39
N ALA A 99 -14.30 -26.39 11.14
CA ALA A 99 -15.63 -25.82 11.00
C ALA A 99 -15.69 -24.32 11.32
N LEU A 100 -14.97 -23.86 12.36
CA LEU A 100 -14.89 -22.44 12.71
C LEU A 100 -14.01 -21.70 11.68
N ALA A 101 -12.90 -22.31 11.26
CA ALA A 101 -11.99 -21.73 10.28
C ALA A 101 -12.66 -21.49 8.93
N GLU A 102 -13.45 -22.45 8.43
CA GLU A 102 -14.23 -22.33 7.19
C GLU A 102 -15.31 -21.26 7.32
N ARG A 103 -15.97 -21.18 8.48
CA ARG A 103 -17.01 -20.18 8.74
C ARG A 103 -16.45 -18.76 8.78
N LEU A 104 -15.28 -18.57 9.40
CA LEU A 104 -14.57 -17.28 9.45
C LEU A 104 -13.91 -16.93 8.12
N ASN A 105 -13.46 -17.92 7.36
CA ASN A 105 -12.72 -17.75 6.11
C ASN A 105 -13.39 -18.51 4.96
N PRO A 106 -14.59 -18.09 4.53
CA PRO A 106 -15.29 -18.75 3.41
C PRO A 106 -14.52 -18.66 2.09
N GLN A 107 -13.55 -17.74 1.99
CA GLN A 107 -12.66 -17.58 0.83
C GLN A 107 -11.50 -18.60 0.81
N GLY A 108 -11.35 -19.41 1.86
CA GLY A 108 -10.19 -20.27 2.06
C GLY A 108 -8.95 -19.51 2.56
N THR A 109 -7.98 -20.26 3.08
CA THR A 109 -6.68 -19.71 3.57
C THR A 109 -5.50 -20.16 2.72
N ASP A 110 -5.77 -20.96 1.69
CA ASP A 110 -4.75 -21.55 0.84
C ASP A 110 -4.08 -20.49 -0.04
N PRO A 111 -2.74 -20.56 -0.19
CA PRO A 111 -2.03 -19.64 -1.07
C PRO A 111 -2.48 -19.80 -2.53
N VAL A 112 -3.00 -18.72 -3.12
CA VAL A 112 -3.46 -18.71 -4.50
C VAL A 112 -2.27 -18.39 -5.41
N PRO A 113 -1.93 -19.25 -6.39
CA PRO A 113 -0.90 -18.94 -7.37
C PRO A 113 -1.38 -17.81 -8.29
N LEU A 114 -0.56 -16.76 -8.42
CA LEU A 114 -0.83 -15.71 -9.39
C LEU A 114 -0.21 -16.11 -10.73
N HIS A 115 -1.05 -16.27 -11.75
CA HIS A 115 -0.58 -16.45 -13.11
C HIS A 115 0.06 -15.13 -13.58
N PRO A 116 1.33 -15.14 -14.03
CA PRO A 116 1.94 -13.93 -14.57
C PRO A 116 1.25 -13.57 -15.89
N ALA A 117 0.93 -12.29 -16.09
CA ALA A 117 0.74 -11.78 -17.43
C ALA A 117 2.03 -12.04 -18.21
N SER A 118 1.99 -12.96 -19.18
CA SER A 118 3.18 -13.36 -19.91
C SER A 118 3.77 -12.12 -20.59
N ARG A 119 5.11 -11.99 -20.56
CA ARG A 119 5.82 -10.93 -21.30
C ARG A 119 5.45 -10.98 -22.79
N ALA A 120 5.17 -12.19 -23.30
CA ALA A 120 4.63 -12.44 -24.62
C ALA A 120 3.28 -11.73 -24.87
N GLY A 121 2.32 -11.83 -23.95
CA GLY A 121 1.03 -11.15 -24.08
C GLY A 121 1.15 -9.63 -24.14
N ARG A 122 2.09 -9.05 -23.39
CA ARG A 122 2.38 -7.61 -23.43
C ARG A 122 3.04 -7.19 -24.75
N VAL A 123 3.97 -7.99 -25.28
CA VAL A 123 4.61 -7.74 -26.59
C VAL A 123 3.59 -7.84 -27.71
N VAL A 124 2.73 -8.86 -27.71
CA VAL A 124 1.67 -9.02 -28.72
C VAL A 124 0.72 -7.83 -28.71
N ALA A 125 0.33 -7.33 -27.54
CA ALA A 125 -0.52 -6.14 -27.43
C ALA A 125 0.15 -4.88 -27.98
N VAL A 126 1.45 -4.68 -27.72
CA VAL A 126 2.20 -3.53 -28.27
C VAL A 126 2.32 -3.64 -29.79
N VAL A 127 2.64 -4.81 -30.32
CA VAL A 127 2.75 -5.03 -31.78
C VAL A 127 1.40 -4.81 -32.46
N ALA A 128 0.30 -5.31 -31.88
CA ALA A 128 -1.04 -5.06 -32.39
C ALA A 128 -1.38 -3.56 -32.40
N GLY A 129 -1.05 -2.84 -31.32
CA GLY A 129 -1.25 -1.39 -31.24
C GLY A 129 -0.48 -0.62 -32.33
N VAL A 130 0.79 -0.97 -32.55
CA VAL A 130 1.62 -0.36 -33.60
C VAL A 130 1.05 -0.60 -34.99
N LEU A 131 0.57 -1.82 -35.28
CA LEU A 131 -0.06 -2.15 -36.56
C LEU A 131 -1.34 -1.35 -36.81
N VAL A 132 -2.19 -1.17 -35.79
CA VAL A 132 -3.40 -0.35 -35.89
C VAL A 132 -3.05 1.11 -36.19
N VAL A 133 -2.04 1.67 -35.52
CA VAL A 133 -1.58 3.04 -35.79
C VAL A 133 -1.01 3.17 -37.21
N ALA A 134 -0.20 2.21 -37.67
CA ALA A 134 0.35 2.22 -39.03
C ALA A 134 -0.77 2.20 -40.09
N VAL A 135 -1.78 1.34 -39.91
CA VAL A 135 -2.94 1.30 -40.82
C VAL A 135 -3.72 2.61 -40.78
N ALA A 136 -3.90 3.22 -39.60
CA ALA A 136 -4.57 4.52 -39.48
C ALA A 136 -3.80 5.64 -40.20
N VAL A 137 -2.46 5.66 -40.12
CA VAL A 137 -1.61 6.64 -40.82
C VAL A 137 -1.68 6.44 -42.34
N ILE A 138 -1.60 5.20 -42.82
CA ILE A 138 -1.71 4.88 -44.25
C ILE A 138 -3.10 5.26 -44.78
N TRP A 139 -4.15 4.96 -44.02
CA TRP A 139 -5.53 5.29 -44.38
C TRP A 139 -5.79 6.80 -44.33
N TRP A 140 -5.18 7.52 -43.39
CA TRP A 140 -5.25 8.98 -43.32
C TRP A 140 -4.49 9.64 -44.47
N GLY A 141 -3.29 9.15 -44.80
CA GLY A 141 -2.50 9.62 -45.94
C GLY A 141 -3.13 9.35 -47.30
N SER A 142 -3.81 8.21 -47.47
CA SER A 142 -4.54 7.91 -48.71
C SER A 142 -5.80 8.76 -48.89
N ARG A 143 -6.38 9.28 -47.80
CA ARG A 143 -7.52 10.21 -47.83
C ARG A 143 -7.10 11.67 -47.99
N SER A 144 -5.89 12.02 -47.55
CA SER A 144 -5.32 13.36 -47.67
C SER A 144 -4.51 13.43 -48.97
N GLY A 145 -5.18 13.69 -50.10
CA GLY A 145 -4.48 14.04 -51.34
C GLY A 145 -3.57 15.25 -51.09
N ASP A 146 -2.34 15.15 -51.58
CA ASP A 146 -1.17 16.02 -51.40
C ASP A 146 -0.40 15.91 -50.07
N VAL A 147 0.65 15.08 -50.12
CA VAL A 147 1.90 15.40 -49.43
C VAL A 147 2.94 15.65 -50.51
N ASP A 148 3.27 16.91 -50.74
CA ASP A 148 4.39 17.34 -51.57
C ASP A 148 5.67 16.76 -50.94
N VAL A 149 6.23 15.73 -51.59
CA VAL A 149 7.52 15.16 -51.22
C VAL A 149 8.56 16.18 -51.67
N ARG A 150 8.81 17.16 -50.81
CA ARG A 150 9.97 18.04 -50.95
C ARG A 150 11.22 17.18 -50.86
N GLU A 151 11.76 16.89 -52.03
CA GLU A 151 12.99 16.17 -52.30
C GLU A 151 14.12 16.72 -51.42
N VAL A 152 14.46 15.99 -50.35
CA VAL A 152 15.67 16.23 -49.59
C VAL A 152 16.81 15.73 -50.46
N ARG A 153 17.39 16.68 -51.20
CA ARG A 153 18.67 16.59 -51.88
C ARG A 153 19.67 15.79 -51.04
N ALA A 154 20.07 14.63 -51.55
CA ALA A 154 21.18 13.85 -51.01
C ALA A 154 22.48 14.67 -51.10
N PRO A 155 23.24 14.88 -50.01
CA PRO A 155 24.67 15.07 -50.12
C PRO A 155 25.32 13.72 -50.40
N GLN A 156 26.06 13.68 -51.49
CA GLN A 156 26.79 12.54 -52.00
C GLN A 156 27.99 12.28 -51.07
N THR A 157 28.04 11.11 -50.44
CA THR A 157 29.23 10.65 -49.71
C THR A 157 30.04 9.76 -50.65
N VAL A 158 31.06 10.34 -51.30
CA VAL A 158 32.12 9.58 -51.96
C VAL A 158 33.26 9.39 -50.97
N ALA A 159 33.73 8.15 -50.91
CA ALA A 159 34.65 7.57 -49.94
C ALA A 159 36.01 8.27 -49.82
N ALA A 160 36.58 8.21 -48.61
CA ALA A 160 38.02 8.14 -48.40
C ALA A 160 38.31 7.31 -47.14
N GLU A 161 38.85 6.13 -47.36
CA GLU A 161 39.48 5.24 -46.39
C GLU A 161 40.89 5.77 -46.05
N ALA A 162 41.24 5.84 -44.75
CA ALA A 162 42.58 5.61 -44.20
C ALA A 162 42.63 5.88 -42.68
N ARG A 163 42.92 4.83 -41.89
CA ARG A 163 43.61 4.88 -40.58
C ARG A 163 45.13 5.15 -40.83
N PRO A 164 46.03 5.43 -39.83
CA PRO A 164 46.00 5.11 -38.39
C PRO A 164 46.67 6.16 -37.43
N VAL A 165 46.87 5.76 -36.15
CA VAL A 165 47.80 6.22 -35.07
C VAL A 165 47.57 7.64 -34.45
N ASP A 166 47.79 7.95 -33.16
CA ASP A 166 48.39 7.28 -32.00
C ASP A 166 47.97 7.95 -30.67
N ASP A 167 48.13 7.22 -29.58
CA ASP A 167 48.47 7.57 -28.18
C ASP A 167 47.72 8.61 -27.32
N GLY A 168 47.46 8.21 -26.07
CA GLY A 168 47.19 9.14 -24.95
C GLY A 168 46.48 8.56 -23.72
N ALA A 169 47.21 7.80 -22.89
CA ALA A 169 47.11 7.56 -21.43
C ALA A 169 46.27 8.57 -20.59
N ALA A 170 45.76 8.33 -19.38
CA ALA A 170 45.70 7.22 -18.43
C ALA A 170 44.79 7.63 -17.24
N THR A 171 44.11 6.64 -16.63
CA THR A 171 43.93 6.36 -15.19
C THR A 171 43.79 7.49 -14.14
N ALA A 172 42.70 7.45 -13.35
CA ALA A 172 42.77 7.44 -11.87
C ALA A 172 41.43 7.04 -11.21
N VAL A 173 41.44 5.87 -10.57
CA VAL A 173 40.49 5.40 -9.58
C VAL A 173 40.76 6.09 -8.23
N ARG A 174 39.73 6.45 -7.48
CA ARG A 174 39.77 6.44 -6.00
C ARG A 174 38.44 5.97 -5.42
N VAL A 175 38.52 4.84 -4.73
CA VAL A 175 37.56 4.32 -3.75
C VAL A 175 38.00 4.84 -2.38
N ALA A 176 37.06 5.25 -1.54
CA ALA A 176 37.22 5.21 -0.09
C ALA A 176 35.83 5.07 0.57
N GLU A 177 35.73 4.01 1.36
CA GLU A 177 34.62 3.55 2.19
C GLU A 177 34.66 4.22 3.56
N GLN A 178 33.69 3.86 4.44
CA GLN A 178 33.74 3.86 5.91
C GLN A 178 33.06 5.06 6.61
N GLU A 179 32.37 4.97 7.76
CA GLU A 179 31.57 3.99 8.51
C GLU A 179 31.04 4.76 9.75
N ALA A 180 29.84 4.40 10.25
CA ALA A 180 29.26 4.59 11.60
C ALA A 180 29.32 5.94 12.36
N ALA A 181 28.16 6.39 12.88
CA ALA A 181 27.87 6.50 14.33
C ALA A 181 26.55 7.27 14.63
N THR A 182 25.69 6.66 15.45
CA THR A 182 24.63 7.24 16.33
C THR A 182 25.34 7.82 17.59
N PRO A 183 24.84 8.76 18.44
CA PRO A 183 23.50 8.72 19.06
C PRO A 183 22.80 10.01 19.59
N ALA A 184 21.56 9.81 20.05
CA ALA A 184 20.84 10.38 21.23
C ALA A 184 20.32 11.84 21.33
N ASP A 185 19.00 11.90 21.60
CA ASP A 185 18.19 12.73 22.51
C ASP A 185 18.27 14.28 22.54
N THR A 186 17.11 14.94 22.40
CA THR A 186 16.38 15.63 23.52
C THR A 186 15.10 16.33 23.00
N LEU A 187 14.02 16.18 23.77
CA LEU A 187 12.65 16.70 23.60
C LEU A 187 12.58 18.25 23.61
N SER A 188 11.69 18.87 22.81
CA SER A 188 10.94 20.05 23.27
C SER A 188 9.69 20.34 22.42
N SER A 189 8.59 20.53 23.13
CA SER A 189 7.23 20.82 22.67
C SER A 189 7.02 22.33 22.63
N ALA A 190 6.43 22.88 21.55
CA ALA A 190 5.52 24.03 21.59
C ALA A 190 5.03 24.43 20.19
N SER A 191 3.71 24.36 19.99
CA SER A 191 2.97 25.24 19.08
C SER A 191 2.68 26.54 19.86
N PRO A 192 2.69 27.74 19.24
CA PRO A 192 1.50 28.21 18.54
C PRO A 192 1.77 29.06 17.28
N ALA A 193 0.69 29.26 16.52
CA ALA A 193 0.53 30.07 15.32
C ALA A 193 1.23 31.44 15.33
N ALA A 194 1.77 31.88 14.17
CA ALA A 194 1.26 33.02 13.39
C ALA A 194 2.18 33.42 12.21
N VAL A 195 1.53 33.93 11.16
CA VAL A 195 2.01 34.85 10.09
C VAL A 195 2.95 34.31 8.99
N LEU A 196 2.41 34.28 7.76
CA LEU A 196 3.16 34.23 6.49
C LEU A 196 4.04 35.49 6.32
N PRO A 197 5.30 35.35 5.87
CA PRO A 197 5.88 36.33 4.98
C PRO A 197 6.05 35.71 3.58
N GLU A 198 5.49 36.42 2.61
CA GLU A 198 5.75 36.26 1.18
C GLU A 198 7.25 36.45 0.94
N ALA A 199 7.95 35.40 0.55
CA ALA A 199 9.35 35.43 0.16
C ALA A 199 9.46 34.91 -1.29
N GLU A 200 10.13 35.70 -2.13
CA GLU A 200 10.46 35.43 -3.53
C GLU A 200 10.97 33.99 -3.74
N PRO A 201 10.69 33.36 -4.90
CA PRO A 201 10.96 31.94 -5.09
C PRO A 201 12.47 31.71 -5.14
N ALA A 202 13.03 31.31 -4.02
CA ALA A 202 14.35 30.72 -3.97
C ALA A 202 14.38 29.53 -4.94
N ALA A 203 15.28 29.59 -5.93
CA ALA A 203 15.53 28.55 -6.92
C ALA A 203 16.10 27.29 -6.25
N GLY A 204 15.24 26.58 -5.53
CA GLY A 204 15.49 25.33 -4.85
C GLY A 204 14.34 24.35 -5.09
N PRO A 205 14.53 23.06 -4.77
CA PRO A 205 13.51 22.05 -4.99
C PRO A 205 12.22 22.37 -4.21
N LEU A 206 11.08 22.33 -4.89
CA LEU A 206 9.77 22.54 -4.27
C LEU A 206 9.19 21.19 -3.82
N PHE A 207 8.93 21.05 -2.53
CA PHE A 207 8.39 19.83 -1.92
C PHE A 207 6.86 19.91 -1.82
N HIS A 208 6.17 18.99 -2.47
CA HIS A 208 4.72 18.85 -2.47
C HIS A 208 4.28 17.70 -1.59
N VAL A 209 3.31 17.92 -0.71
CA VAL A 209 2.61 16.85 0.01
C VAL A 209 1.46 16.36 -0.86
N VAL A 210 1.60 15.15 -1.37
CA VAL A 210 0.75 14.56 -2.40
C VAL A 210 -0.36 13.74 -1.78
N VAL A 211 -1.58 13.95 -2.28
CA VAL A 211 -2.78 13.21 -1.89
C VAL A 211 -3.13 12.14 -2.92
N GLY A 212 -2.79 12.36 -4.20
CA GLY A 212 -2.99 11.41 -5.27
C GLY A 212 -2.40 11.88 -6.60
N VAL A 213 -2.25 10.94 -7.54
CA VAL A 213 -1.81 11.20 -8.92
C VAL A 213 -2.88 10.64 -9.86
N PHE A 214 -3.27 11.44 -10.84
CA PHE A 214 -4.39 11.17 -11.73
C PHE A 214 -3.99 11.41 -13.18
N SER A 215 -4.40 10.53 -14.08
CA SER A 215 -4.19 10.74 -15.52
C SER A 215 -5.25 11.66 -16.14
N GLU A 216 -6.38 11.85 -15.46
CA GLU A 216 -7.50 12.67 -15.93
C GLU A 216 -7.84 13.74 -14.90
N GLU A 217 -8.08 14.96 -15.38
CA GLU A 217 -8.41 16.11 -14.54
C GLU A 217 -9.74 15.92 -13.79
N VAL A 218 -10.73 15.28 -14.43
CA VAL A 218 -12.03 14.98 -13.82
C VAL A 218 -11.90 14.14 -12.56
N ASN A 219 -10.94 13.21 -12.52
CA ASN A 219 -10.71 12.37 -11.35
C ASN A 219 -9.98 13.13 -10.23
N ALA A 220 -9.08 14.05 -10.59
CA ALA A 220 -8.46 14.97 -9.64
C ALA A 220 -9.52 15.90 -9.00
N ASP A 221 -10.44 16.44 -9.80
CA ASP A 221 -11.50 17.33 -9.31
C ASP A 221 -12.48 16.61 -8.37
N LYS A 222 -12.79 15.34 -8.63
CA LYS A 222 -13.59 14.51 -7.70
C LYS A 222 -12.91 14.32 -6.35
N LEU A 223 -11.60 14.10 -6.33
CA LEU A 223 -10.85 14.00 -5.06
C LEU A 223 -10.84 15.33 -4.31
N ILE A 224 -10.66 16.45 -5.01
CA ILE A 224 -10.68 17.79 -4.42
C ILE A 224 -12.06 18.09 -3.83
N ALA A 225 -13.14 17.79 -4.56
CA ALA A 225 -14.51 17.98 -4.11
C ALA A 225 -14.88 17.09 -2.90
N ALA A 226 -14.31 15.90 -2.81
CA ALA A 226 -14.49 15.01 -1.67
C ALA A 226 -13.78 15.49 -0.39
N ASP A 227 -12.81 16.40 -0.51
CA ASP A 227 -12.01 16.98 0.59
C ASP A 227 -11.60 15.94 1.65
N PRO A 228 -10.84 14.88 1.28
CA PRO A 228 -10.48 13.81 2.21
C PRO A 228 -9.61 14.27 3.39
N LEU A 229 -9.08 15.49 3.35
CA LEU A 229 -8.22 16.04 4.42
C LEU A 229 -8.95 17.08 5.28
N GLY A 230 -10.15 17.51 4.88
CA GLY A 230 -10.90 18.57 5.57
C GLY A 230 -10.14 19.91 5.56
N ILE A 231 -9.43 20.20 4.48
CA ILE A 231 -8.67 21.45 4.27
C ILE A 231 -9.41 22.44 3.37
N GLY A 232 -10.58 22.05 2.86
CA GLY A 232 -11.35 22.78 1.87
C GLY A 232 -10.77 22.62 0.47
N THR A 233 -11.64 22.75 -0.55
CA THR A 233 -11.27 22.63 -1.97
C THR A 233 -10.15 23.59 -2.40
N ALA A 234 -10.09 24.79 -1.79
CA ALA A 234 -9.05 25.78 -2.03
C ALA A 234 -7.66 25.41 -1.45
N GLY A 235 -7.61 24.43 -0.55
CA GLY A 235 -6.36 23.91 0.02
C GLY A 235 -5.60 22.97 -0.91
N TYR A 236 -6.22 22.50 -2.00
CA TYR A 236 -5.62 21.60 -2.96
C TYR A 236 -5.10 22.35 -4.19
N ARG A 237 -3.95 21.93 -4.73
CA ARG A 237 -3.37 22.41 -5.98
C ARG A 237 -3.14 21.27 -6.96
N LYS A 238 -3.52 21.48 -8.21
CA LYS A 238 -3.19 20.60 -9.33
C LYS A 238 -1.81 20.99 -9.86
N VAL A 239 -0.87 20.05 -9.88
CA VAL A 239 0.51 20.25 -10.33
C VAL A 239 0.78 19.29 -11.49
N PRO A 240 1.39 19.73 -12.61
CA PRO A 240 1.75 18.83 -13.69
C PRO A 240 2.77 17.80 -13.19
N PHE A 241 2.52 16.54 -13.50
CA PHE A 241 3.34 15.39 -13.16
C PHE A 241 3.78 14.66 -14.43
N ARG A 242 4.73 13.74 -14.29
CA ARG A 242 5.36 13.04 -15.42
C ARG A 242 4.32 12.38 -16.33
N ASN A 243 4.62 12.28 -17.62
CA ASN A 243 3.79 11.60 -18.63
C ASN A 243 2.35 12.16 -18.74
N SER A 244 2.21 13.49 -18.68
CA SER A 244 0.91 14.19 -18.76
C SER A 244 -0.07 13.85 -17.63
N GLN A 245 0.43 13.35 -16.51
CA GLN A 245 -0.39 13.11 -15.32
C GLN A 245 -0.50 14.39 -14.47
N LEU A 246 -1.49 14.42 -13.60
CA LEU A 246 -1.78 15.50 -12.67
C LEU A 246 -1.59 15.00 -11.24
N LEU A 247 -0.80 15.73 -10.48
CA LEU A 247 -0.60 15.48 -9.06
C LEU A 247 -1.49 16.46 -8.27
N VAL A 248 -2.21 15.94 -7.28
CA VAL A 248 -2.99 16.78 -6.35
C VAL A 248 -2.18 16.96 -5.08
N SER A 249 -1.72 18.18 -4.86
CA SER A 249 -0.89 18.62 -3.74
C SER A 249 -1.76 19.34 -2.70
N ALA A 250 -1.69 18.91 -1.44
CA ALA A 250 -2.35 19.59 -0.31
C ALA A 250 -1.48 20.69 0.32
N PHE A 251 -0.16 20.63 0.12
CA PHE A 251 0.79 21.59 0.68
C PHE A 251 2.05 21.65 -0.19
N ALA A 252 2.65 22.83 -0.32
CA ALA A 252 3.91 23.01 -1.04
C ALA A 252 4.85 23.89 -0.20
N SER A 253 6.12 23.50 -0.08
CA SER A 253 7.14 24.27 0.61
C SER A 253 8.52 24.02 -0.01
N THR A 254 9.41 25.01 0.04
CA THR A 254 10.82 24.87 -0.34
C THR A 254 11.65 24.17 0.75
N ASP A 255 11.09 23.98 1.94
CA ASP A 255 11.71 23.21 3.03
C ASP A 255 11.11 21.80 3.13
N ARG A 256 11.97 20.79 3.05
CA ARG A 256 11.60 19.38 3.18
C ARG A 256 11.08 19.05 4.59
N ALA A 257 11.65 19.66 5.63
CA ALA A 257 11.24 19.41 7.01
C ALA A 257 9.83 19.95 7.29
N ALA A 258 9.48 21.11 6.73
CA ALA A 258 8.13 21.64 6.72
C ALA A 258 7.15 20.72 5.99
N ALA A 259 7.51 20.21 4.80
CA ALA A 259 6.66 19.28 4.05
C ALA A 259 6.42 17.95 4.79
N ASP A 260 7.46 17.38 5.41
CA ASP A 260 7.34 16.15 6.22
C ASP A 260 6.52 16.37 7.49
N SER A 261 6.62 17.55 8.12
CA SER A 261 5.79 17.91 9.27
C SER A 261 4.33 18.07 8.89
N CYS A 262 4.03 18.74 7.77
CA CYS A 262 2.68 18.86 7.24
C CYS A 262 2.10 17.49 6.88
N ARG A 263 2.88 16.62 6.22
CA ARG A 263 2.50 15.23 5.94
C ARG A 263 2.11 14.50 7.23
N ARG A 264 2.93 14.54 8.29
CA ARG A 264 2.62 13.88 9.57
C ARG A 264 1.31 14.35 10.19
N VAL A 265 0.99 15.64 10.08
CA VAL A 265 -0.27 16.22 10.59
C VAL A 265 -1.46 15.72 9.77
N LEU A 266 -1.36 15.75 8.44
CA LEU A 266 -2.43 15.35 7.53
C LEU A 266 -2.61 13.82 7.45
N SER A 267 -1.55 13.05 7.69
CA SER A 267 -1.57 11.58 7.69
C SER A 267 -2.46 10.99 8.78
N ARG A 268 -2.79 11.76 9.83
CA ARG A 268 -3.77 11.34 10.83
C ARG A 268 -5.20 11.28 10.28
N ARG A 269 -5.49 11.99 9.19
CA ARG A 269 -6.81 12.06 8.54
C ARG A 269 -6.91 11.14 7.32
N ASN A 270 -5.82 10.97 6.57
CA ASN A 270 -5.77 10.06 5.42
C ASN A 270 -4.41 9.34 5.35
N GLY A 271 -4.40 8.02 5.15
CA GLY A 271 -3.21 7.18 5.35
C GLY A 271 -2.15 7.22 4.25
N GLU A 272 -2.45 7.78 3.07
CA GLU A 272 -1.62 7.59 1.87
C GLU A 272 -0.94 8.88 1.35
N LEU A 273 -0.56 9.80 2.24
CA LEU A 273 0.19 11.00 1.84
C LEU A 273 1.69 10.73 1.69
N TRP A 274 2.31 11.28 0.65
CA TRP A 274 3.75 11.20 0.41
C TRP A 274 4.32 12.55 -0.05
N VAL A 275 5.64 12.75 0.04
CA VAL A 275 6.29 14.00 -0.37
C VAL A 275 6.94 13.83 -1.75
N TYR A 276 6.59 14.70 -2.69
CA TYR A 276 7.20 14.79 -4.01
C TYR A 276 8.17 15.97 -4.06
N GLU A 277 9.37 15.76 -4.59
CA GLU A 277 10.35 16.81 -4.85
C GLU A 277 10.26 17.21 -6.33
N GLN A 278 9.85 18.45 -6.58
CA GLN A 278 9.86 19.05 -7.91
C GLN A 278 11.17 19.83 -8.09
N ARG A 279 11.98 19.39 -9.06
CA ARG A 279 13.20 20.07 -9.51
C ARG A 279 12.99 20.78 -10.83
#